data_AF-A0A349H2H1-F1
#
_entry.id   AF-A0A349H2H1-F1
#
_cell.length_a   1.000
_cell.length_b   1.000
_cell.length_c   1.000
_cell.angle_alpha   90.00
_cell.angle_beta   90.00
_cell.angle_gamma   90.00
#
_symmetry.space_group_name_H-M   'P 1'
#
loop_
_entity.id
_entity.type
_entity.pdbx_description
1 polymer ?
#
loop_
_entity_poly.entity_id
_entity_poly.type
_entity_poly.pdbx_seq_one_letter_code
_entity_poly.pdbx_strand_id
1 'polypeptide(L)'
;MIKRLSFLQKNLTVVIPLMMLAGFVTGLQIDASPLKLLIMPLTFLMVYPMMVTLQLRKIVEGGDLKVQVVTQLLNFTVIPLCALLIGKLFFPDSPYAALGLLLASLLPTSGMTISWTGMARGNVAAAIKITVFGLLIGSVLTPVAIKLLMGAVVDIPLGKIFQQILVVVLLPLVLGNITQQLLLRTYGQAHYQKDIKPVFPPLSTLGVVGVVFVAMALKAQSIAANPAVLAGLIIPLVLLYAINFVISTLVGRLFFSRGDAIALVYGTVMRNLSIALAIAMTAFGKQGSEIALIIALAYIIQVQSAAWYVRFTDRLFGEAPEPLVQDIMLAGVFSLHLGNTLHDALRLLAEEHIHACAVLDSQDRPLGMITAAVILDALADGRPQDTPLTNIRLEPALLIPAKASLKEALARMKRAHEYKILIPDEKGAITHVLTQEEIIRHFIQG
;
A
#
# COMPACT_ATOMS: atom_id res chain seq x y z
N MET A 1 9.51 21.07 4.47
CA MET A 1 8.86 20.28 5.55
C MET A 1 8.54 18.84 5.13
N ILE A 2 7.76 18.60 4.06
CA ILE A 2 7.33 17.25 3.62
C ILE A 2 8.50 16.30 3.30
N LYS A 3 9.59 16.79 2.68
CA LYS A 3 10.81 16.00 2.43
C LYS A 3 11.46 15.44 3.72
N ARG A 4 11.38 16.16 4.85
CA ARG A 4 11.90 15.68 6.15
C ARG A 4 10.97 14.64 6.77
N LEU A 5 9.65 14.80 6.61
CA LEU A 5 8.67 13.81 7.07
C LEU A 5 8.76 12.51 6.26
N SER A 6 8.97 12.59 4.94
CA SER A 6 9.13 11.40 4.11
C SER A 6 10.41 10.62 4.44
N PHE A 7 11.47 11.31 4.90
CA PHE A 7 12.64 10.66 5.45
C PHE A 7 12.29 9.81 6.68
N LEU A 8 11.45 10.30 7.60
CA LEU A 8 11.03 9.54 8.79
C LEU A 8 10.27 8.26 8.39
N GLN A 9 9.33 8.38 7.44
CA GLN A 9 8.56 7.24 6.94
C GLN A 9 9.47 6.17 6.31
N LYS A 10 10.43 6.59 5.47
CA LYS A 10 11.34 5.66 4.80
C LYS A 10 12.31 4.95 5.75
N ASN A 11 12.59 5.54 6.91
CA ASN A 11 13.54 5.02 7.89
C ASN A 11 12.86 4.58 9.20
N LEU A 12 11.58 4.19 9.14
CA LEU A 12 10.78 3.79 10.32
C LEU A 12 11.49 2.78 11.24
N THR A 13 12.24 1.85 10.66
CA THR A 13 13.07 0.86 11.36
C THR A 13 14.04 1.46 12.36
N VAL A 14 14.64 2.61 12.02
CA VAL A 14 15.64 3.29 12.84
C VAL A 14 14.97 4.37 13.68
N VAL A 15 13.99 5.07 13.10
CA VAL A 15 13.28 6.17 13.77
C VAL A 15 12.49 5.68 14.99
N ILE A 16 11.81 4.54 14.91
CA ILE A 16 11.04 4.01 16.05
C ILE A 16 11.95 3.72 17.25
N PRO A 17 13.03 2.92 17.13
CA PRO A 17 13.98 2.72 18.23
C PRO A 17 14.58 4.02 18.76
N LEU A 18 14.90 4.97 17.89
CA LEU A 18 15.48 6.25 18.29
C LEU A 18 14.48 7.09 19.09
N MET A 19 13.20 7.09 18.70
CA MET A 19 12.13 7.77 19.43
C MET A 19 11.75 7.05 20.72
N MET A 20 11.87 5.72 20.77
CA MET A 20 11.80 4.96 22.02
C MET A 20 12.93 5.39 22.96
N LEU A 21 14.19 5.40 22.49
CA LEU A 21 15.33 5.83 23.31
C LEU A 21 15.15 7.28 23.80
N ALA A 22 14.71 8.19 22.93
CA ALA A 22 14.42 9.57 23.30
C ALA A 22 13.33 9.66 24.38
N GLY A 23 12.22 8.93 24.21
CA GLY A 23 11.15 8.86 25.19
C GLY A 23 11.64 8.30 26.52
N PHE A 24 12.45 7.26 26.49
CA PHE A 24 13.05 6.64 27.67
C PHE A 24 13.92 7.66 28.44
N VAL A 25 14.86 8.33 27.75
CA VAL A 25 15.72 9.36 28.36
C VAL A 25 14.90 10.50 28.94
N THR A 26 13.88 10.99 28.21
CA THR A 26 12.99 12.04 28.73
C THR A 26 12.24 11.58 29.98
N GLY A 27 11.66 10.38 29.99
CA GLY A 27 10.93 9.84 31.15
C GLY A 27 11.79 9.53 32.36
N LEU A 28 13.12 9.44 32.20
CA LEU A 28 14.06 9.36 33.32
C LEU A 28 14.34 10.73 33.96
N GLN A 29 14.26 11.80 33.16
CA GLN A 29 14.63 13.15 33.58
C GLN A 29 13.45 13.97 34.11
N ILE A 30 12.25 13.73 33.59
CA ILE A 30 11.04 14.51 33.94
C ILE A 30 9.84 13.61 34.21
N ASP A 31 8.85 14.12 34.95
CA ASP A 31 7.54 13.46 35.04
C ASP A 31 6.84 13.53 33.67
N ALA A 32 6.70 12.36 33.04
CA ALA A 32 6.07 12.22 31.73
C ALA A 32 4.53 12.28 31.78
N SER A 33 3.91 12.38 32.97
CA SER A 33 2.45 12.40 33.13
C SER A 33 1.72 13.44 32.28
N PRO A 34 2.20 14.69 32.10
CA PRO A 34 1.56 15.69 31.25
C PRO A 34 1.51 15.29 29.76
N LEU A 35 2.45 14.44 29.30
CA LEU A 35 2.48 13.97 27.91
C LEU A 35 1.25 13.15 27.53
N LYS A 36 0.48 12.65 28.53
CA LYS A 36 -0.81 11.97 28.29
C LYS A 36 -1.79 12.84 27.50
N LEU A 37 -1.72 14.17 27.64
CA LEU A 37 -2.57 15.09 26.88
C LEU A 37 -2.30 15.04 25.37
N LEU A 38 -1.10 14.65 24.96
CA LEU A 38 -0.72 14.53 23.55
C LEU A 38 -1.22 13.24 22.91
N ILE A 39 -1.63 12.24 23.69
CA ILE A 39 -2.04 10.92 23.19
C ILE A 39 -3.15 11.06 22.15
N MET A 40 -4.23 11.78 22.49
CA MET A 40 -5.39 11.90 21.61
C MET A 40 -5.06 12.69 20.32
N PRO A 41 -4.45 13.89 20.37
CA PRO A 41 -4.01 14.60 19.16
C PRO A 41 -3.07 13.78 18.27
N LEU A 42 -2.07 13.11 18.85
CA LEU A 42 -1.14 12.28 18.10
C LEU A 42 -1.83 11.05 17.49
N THR A 43 -2.81 10.49 18.19
CA THR A 43 -3.63 9.40 17.69
C THR A 43 -4.47 9.82 16.49
N PHE A 44 -5.09 10.99 16.53
CA PHE A 44 -5.79 11.55 15.37
C PHE A 44 -4.83 11.84 14.21
N LEU A 45 -3.68 12.46 14.48
CA LEU A 45 -2.64 12.71 13.49
C LEU A 45 -2.11 11.43 12.86
N MET A 46 -2.10 10.33 13.61
CA MET A 46 -1.72 9.01 13.13
C MET A 46 -2.80 8.38 12.25
N VAL A 47 -4.05 8.33 12.71
CA VAL A 47 -5.11 7.54 12.05
C VAL A 47 -5.76 8.29 10.90
N TYR A 48 -6.06 9.58 11.05
CA TYR A 48 -6.80 10.34 10.05
C TYR A 48 -6.12 10.40 8.67
N PRO A 49 -4.81 10.72 8.55
CA PRO A 49 -4.14 10.71 7.25
C PRO A 49 -4.17 9.36 6.56
N MET A 50 -4.08 8.26 7.32
CA MET A 50 -4.20 6.90 6.78
C MET A 50 -5.56 6.72 6.08
N MET A 51 -6.64 7.14 6.75
CA MET A 51 -8.01 7.00 6.24
C MET A 51 -8.27 7.80 4.96
N VAL A 52 -7.65 8.97 4.80
CA VAL A 52 -7.75 9.77 3.56
C VAL A 52 -7.19 9.04 2.34
N THR A 53 -6.24 8.12 2.52
CA THR A 53 -5.61 7.38 1.42
C THR A 53 -6.26 6.02 1.14
N LEU A 54 -7.24 5.62 1.96
CA LEU A 54 -7.92 4.33 1.86
C LEU A 54 -8.83 4.31 0.62
N GLN A 55 -8.78 3.22 -0.16
CA GLN A 55 -9.50 3.11 -1.43
C GLN A 55 -10.81 2.33 -1.27
N LEU A 56 -11.78 2.91 -0.56
CA LEU A 56 -13.06 2.25 -0.28
C LEU A 56 -13.83 1.85 -1.55
N ARG A 57 -13.67 2.59 -2.65
CA ARG A 57 -14.38 2.31 -3.91
C ARG A 57 -13.99 0.97 -4.55
N LYS A 58 -12.81 0.42 -4.24
CA LYS A 58 -12.35 -0.85 -4.82
C LYS A 58 -13.00 -2.09 -4.19
N ILE A 59 -13.81 -1.93 -3.14
CA ILE A 59 -14.46 -3.08 -2.48
C ILE A 59 -15.59 -3.70 -3.31
N VAL A 60 -16.15 -2.96 -4.28
CA VAL A 60 -17.24 -3.46 -5.13
C VAL A 60 -16.74 -4.29 -6.32
N GLU A 61 -15.43 -4.30 -6.57
CA GLU A 61 -14.82 -5.11 -7.62
C GLU A 61 -14.86 -6.60 -7.22
N GLY A 62 -15.29 -7.49 -8.13
CA GLY A 62 -15.35 -8.94 -7.89
C GLY A 62 -13.99 -9.65 -7.98
N GLY A 63 -13.99 -10.98 -7.87
CA GLY A 63 -12.89 -11.85 -8.30
C GLY A 63 -11.95 -12.44 -7.24
N ASP A 64 -12.11 -12.12 -5.95
CA ASP A 64 -11.15 -12.49 -4.89
C ASP A 64 -11.82 -13.01 -3.59
N LEU A 65 -13.09 -13.41 -3.66
CA LEU A 65 -13.88 -13.80 -2.48
C LEU A 65 -13.22 -14.91 -1.65
N LYS A 66 -12.64 -15.92 -2.30
CA LYS A 66 -11.99 -17.04 -1.60
C LYS A 66 -10.78 -16.57 -0.78
N VAL A 67 -9.88 -15.78 -1.38
CA VAL A 67 -8.69 -15.28 -0.68
C VAL A 67 -9.08 -14.31 0.43
N GLN A 68 -10.10 -13.49 0.19
CA GLN A 68 -10.67 -12.59 1.17
C GLN A 68 -11.17 -13.34 2.42
N VAL A 69 -12.05 -14.33 2.25
CA VAL A 69 -12.63 -15.10 3.36
C VAL A 69 -11.55 -15.84 4.15
N VAL A 70 -10.65 -16.55 3.46
CA VAL A 70 -9.58 -17.30 4.15
C VAL A 70 -8.66 -16.35 4.92
N THR A 71 -8.33 -15.19 4.36
CA THR A 71 -7.52 -14.19 5.05
C THR A 71 -8.19 -13.68 6.33
N GLN A 72 -9.50 -13.39 6.28
CA GLN A 72 -10.22 -12.94 7.48
C GLN A 72 -10.36 -14.04 8.54
N LEU A 73 -10.54 -15.31 8.14
CA LEU A 73 -10.53 -16.44 9.07
C LEU A 73 -9.18 -16.58 9.78
N LEU A 74 -8.07 -16.47 9.04
CA LEU A 74 -6.74 -16.44 9.66
C LEU A 74 -6.61 -15.26 10.64
N ASN A 75 -7.07 -14.07 10.23
CA ASN A 75 -6.92 -12.85 11.01
C ASN A 75 -7.73 -12.80 12.31
N PHE A 76 -8.93 -13.35 12.32
CA PHE A 76 -9.84 -13.26 13.47
C PHE A 76 -9.97 -14.56 14.26
N THR A 77 -9.41 -15.66 13.76
CA THR A 77 -9.43 -16.95 14.46
C THR A 77 -8.02 -17.44 14.74
N VAL A 78 -7.26 -17.81 13.71
CA VAL A 78 -5.99 -18.54 13.90
C VAL A 78 -4.95 -17.68 14.60
N ILE A 79 -4.68 -16.47 14.09
CA ILE A 79 -3.60 -15.64 14.64
C ILE A 79 -3.91 -15.11 16.05
N PRO A 80 -5.14 -14.66 16.39
CA PRO A 80 -5.47 -14.30 17.76
C PRO A 80 -5.40 -15.47 18.74
N LEU A 81 -5.74 -16.69 18.33
CA LEU A 81 -5.55 -17.87 19.16
C LEU A 81 -4.06 -18.17 19.40
N CYS A 82 -3.22 -18.05 18.37
CA CYS A 82 -1.76 -18.12 18.55
C CYS A 82 -1.26 -17.04 19.52
N ALA A 83 -1.72 -15.79 19.38
CA ALA A 83 -1.36 -14.70 20.28
C ALA A 83 -1.80 -14.96 21.72
N LEU A 84 -2.99 -15.53 21.94
CA LEU A 84 -3.47 -15.93 23.26
C LEU A 84 -2.60 -17.03 23.87
N LEU A 85 -2.25 -18.07 23.10
CA LEU A 85 -1.41 -19.17 23.57
C LEU A 85 -0.01 -18.69 23.94
N ILE A 86 0.61 -17.88 23.08
CA ILE A 86 1.91 -17.27 23.35
C ILE A 86 1.79 -16.34 24.58
N GLY A 87 0.74 -15.55 24.67
CA GLY A 87 0.50 -14.67 25.81
C GLY A 87 0.41 -15.43 27.13
N LYS A 88 -0.31 -16.56 27.17
CA LYS A 88 -0.38 -17.43 28.36
C LYS A 88 0.97 -18.04 28.73
N LEU A 89 1.78 -18.41 27.74
CA LEU A 89 3.09 -19.04 27.97
C LEU A 89 4.15 -18.04 28.45
N PHE A 90 4.19 -16.84 27.86
CA PHE A 90 5.25 -15.86 28.11
C PHE A 90 4.86 -14.79 29.14
N PHE A 91 3.56 -14.57 29.39
CA PHE A 91 3.06 -13.55 30.30
C PHE A 91 2.06 -14.11 31.34
N PRO A 92 2.38 -15.18 32.08
CA PRO A 92 1.47 -15.77 33.07
C PRO A 92 1.07 -14.75 34.16
N ASP A 93 2.01 -13.92 34.60
CA ASP A 93 1.82 -12.92 35.67
C ASP A 93 1.64 -11.49 35.13
N SER A 94 1.54 -11.32 33.81
CA SER A 94 1.46 -10.01 33.15
C SER A 94 0.29 -9.96 32.16
N PRO A 95 -0.96 -9.99 32.65
CA PRO A 95 -2.14 -10.13 31.80
C PRO A 95 -2.34 -8.94 30.85
N TYR A 96 -1.89 -7.73 31.21
CA TYR A 96 -1.91 -6.58 30.29
C TYR A 96 -0.85 -6.67 29.19
N ALA A 97 0.27 -7.34 29.44
CA ALA A 97 1.25 -7.66 28.40
C ALA A 97 0.67 -8.67 27.39
N ALA A 98 0.04 -9.74 27.88
CA ALA A 98 -0.69 -10.67 27.03
C ALA A 98 -1.80 -9.99 26.21
N LEU A 99 -2.51 -9.03 26.81
CA LEU A 99 -3.52 -8.24 26.11
C LEU A 99 -2.91 -7.35 25.01
N GLY A 100 -1.72 -6.79 25.22
CA GLY A 100 -0.97 -6.08 24.18
C GLY A 100 -0.64 -6.96 22.97
N LEU A 101 -0.20 -8.20 23.22
CA LEU A 101 0.06 -9.17 22.16
C LEU A 101 -1.23 -9.54 21.41
N LEU A 102 -2.32 -9.77 22.15
CA LEU A 102 -3.62 -10.08 21.56
C LEU A 102 -4.19 -8.92 20.74
N LEU A 103 -4.15 -7.69 21.25
CA LEU A 103 -4.59 -6.49 20.53
C LEU A 103 -3.77 -6.23 19.26
N ALA A 104 -2.45 -6.44 19.31
CA ALA A 104 -1.59 -6.35 18.14
C ALA A 104 -2.00 -7.37 17.05
N SER A 105 -2.52 -8.52 17.45
CA SER A 105 -2.99 -9.56 16.52
C SER A 105 -4.41 -9.31 15.98
N LEU A 106 -5.33 -8.78 16.79
CA LEU A 106 -6.77 -8.70 16.46
C LEU A 106 -7.13 -7.60 15.47
N LEU A 107 -6.24 -6.63 15.24
CA LEU A 107 -6.45 -5.57 14.26
C LEU A 107 -5.60 -5.84 13.02
N PRO A 108 -6.12 -6.62 12.05
CA PRO A 108 -5.36 -6.95 10.86
C PRO A 108 -5.25 -5.76 9.92
N THR A 109 -4.29 -5.89 9.01
CA THR A 109 -4.04 -5.03 7.84
C THR A 109 -3.63 -3.60 8.15
N SER A 110 -2.73 -3.05 7.34
CA SER A 110 -2.36 -1.63 7.43
C SER A 110 -2.28 -1.05 6.03
N GLY A 111 -2.14 0.27 5.89
CA GLY A 111 -1.81 0.87 4.60
C GLY A 111 -0.57 0.23 3.94
N MET A 112 0.37 -0.31 4.74
CA MET A 112 1.56 -0.99 4.24
C MET A 112 1.27 -2.36 3.60
N THR A 113 0.14 -3.01 3.91
CA THR A 113 -0.28 -4.28 3.28
C THR A 113 -0.26 -4.16 1.76
N ILE A 114 -0.81 -3.07 1.24
CA ILE A 114 -0.92 -2.81 -0.20
C ILE A 114 0.47 -2.58 -0.80
N SER A 115 1.31 -1.77 -0.15
CA SER A 115 2.66 -1.46 -0.62
C SER A 115 3.57 -2.70 -0.64
N TRP A 116 3.55 -3.51 0.42
CA TRP A 116 4.32 -4.75 0.48
C TRP A 116 3.85 -5.79 -0.54
N THR A 117 2.54 -5.91 -0.73
CA THR A 117 1.98 -6.76 -1.79
C THR A 117 2.47 -6.31 -3.17
N GLY A 118 2.45 -5.00 -3.45
CA GLY A 118 2.96 -4.46 -4.71
C GLY A 118 4.45 -4.70 -4.92
N MET A 119 5.28 -4.42 -3.91
CA MET A 119 6.73 -4.69 -3.96
C MET A 119 7.05 -6.17 -4.17
N ALA A 120 6.23 -7.07 -3.62
CA ALA A 120 6.34 -8.50 -3.83
C ALA A 120 5.72 -8.99 -5.16
N ARG A 121 5.21 -8.08 -6.01
CA ARG A 121 4.51 -8.37 -7.27
C ARG A 121 3.29 -9.28 -7.06
N GLY A 122 2.53 -9.02 -5.99
CA GLY A 122 1.31 -9.74 -5.63
C GLY A 122 0.03 -9.08 -6.14
N ASN A 123 -1.14 -9.66 -5.79
CA ASN A 123 -2.43 -9.12 -6.18
C ASN A 123 -2.80 -7.89 -5.32
N VAL A 124 -2.46 -6.70 -5.83
CA VAL A 124 -2.71 -5.42 -5.15
C VAL A 124 -4.21 -5.14 -4.97
N ALA A 125 -5.06 -5.55 -5.90
CA ALA A 125 -6.51 -5.36 -5.80
C ALA A 125 -7.10 -6.16 -4.63
N ALA A 126 -6.71 -7.43 -4.50
CA ALA A 126 -7.10 -8.26 -3.35
C ALA A 126 -6.55 -7.69 -2.04
N ALA A 127 -5.31 -7.22 -1.99
CA ALA A 127 -4.73 -6.61 -0.80
C ALA A 127 -5.50 -5.36 -0.33
N ILE A 128 -6.01 -4.54 -1.25
CA ILE A 128 -6.86 -3.38 -0.92
C ILE A 128 -8.17 -3.84 -0.27
N LYS A 129 -8.85 -4.84 -0.85
CA LYS A 129 -10.09 -5.39 -0.31
C LYS A 129 -9.87 -6.04 1.05
N ILE A 130 -8.84 -6.86 1.19
CA ILE A 130 -8.42 -7.48 2.45
C ILE A 130 -8.23 -6.41 3.52
N THR A 131 -7.58 -5.29 3.17
CA THR A 131 -7.32 -4.18 4.09
C THR A 131 -8.61 -3.49 4.55
N VAL A 132 -9.50 -3.16 3.63
CA VAL A 132 -10.75 -2.46 3.98
C VAL A 132 -11.67 -3.35 4.81
N PHE A 133 -11.91 -4.59 4.37
CA PHE A 133 -12.75 -5.52 5.13
C PHE A 133 -12.13 -5.90 6.46
N GLY A 134 -10.80 -6.11 6.51
CA GLY A 134 -10.09 -6.41 7.76
C GLY A 134 -10.22 -5.27 8.78
N LEU A 135 -10.12 -4.02 8.32
CA LEU A 135 -10.37 -2.85 9.15
C LEU A 135 -11.82 -2.80 9.68
N LEU A 136 -12.82 -2.97 8.81
CA LEU A 136 -14.23 -2.87 9.18
C LEU A 136 -14.65 -4.01 10.13
N ILE A 137 -14.34 -5.26 9.76
CA ILE A 137 -14.62 -6.43 10.57
C ILE A 137 -13.86 -6.34 11.90
N GLY A 138 -12.58 -5.96 11.86
CA GLY A 138 -11.74 -5.86 13.05
C GLY A 138 -12.21 -4.80 14.02
N SER A 139 -12.73 -3.68 13.53
CA SER A 139 -13.31 -2.63 14.38
C SER A 139 -14.53 -3.14 15.16
N VAL A 140 -15.30 -4.07 14.60
CA VAL A 140 -16.49 -4.63 15.27
C VAL A 140 -16.13 -5.84 16.14
N LEU A 141 -15.29 -6.75 15.62
CA LEU A 141 -14.95 -8.01 16.30
C LEU A 141 -13.94 -7.84 17.43
N THR A 142 -13.03 -6.87 17.37
CA THR A 142 -11.95 -6.74 18.37
C THR A 142 -12.47 -6.59 19.80
N PRO A 143 -13.43 -5.69 20.11
CA PRO A 143 -13.98 -5.56 21.47
C PRO A 143 -14.59 -6.87 21.98
N VAL A 144 -15.32 -7.58 21.12
CA VAL A 144 -15.96 -8.85 21.46
C VAL A 144 -14.91 -9.92 21.71
N ALA A 145 -13.91 -10.03 20.82
CA ALA A 145 -12.84 -11.02 20.92
C ALA A 145 -11.98 -10.84 22.18
N ILE A 146 -11.55 -9.61 22.50
CA ILE A 146 -10.77 -9.39 23.74
C ILE A 146 -11.60 -9.66 24.99
N LYS A 147 -12.91 -9.34 25.00
CA LYS A 147 -13.78 -9.65 26.14
C LYS A 147 -13.93 -11.16 26.31
N LEU A 148 -14.13 -11.88 25.21
CA LEU A 148 -14.30 -13.32 25.23
C LEU A 148 -13.01 -14.04 25.68
N LEU A 149 -11.86 -13.64 25.13
CA LEU A 149 -10.60 -14.35 25.33
C LEU A 149 -9.86 -13.96 26.61
N MET A 150 -10.04 -12.73 27.09
CA MET A 150 -9.28 -12.19 28.24
C MET A 150 -10.14 -11.52 29.32
N GLY A 151 -11.46 -11.42 29.14
CA GLY A 151 -12.36 -10.73 30.08
C GLY A 151 -12.50 -11.39 31.45
N ALA A 152 -11.97 -12.61 31.64
CA ALA A 152 -11.90 -13.29 32.93
C ALA A 152 -10.66 -12.89 33.76
N VAL A 153 -9.61 -12.36 33.11
CA VAL A 153 -8.32 -12.03 33.74
C VAL A 153 -8.01 -10.54 33.70
N VAL A 154 -8.64 -9.81 32.78
CA VAL A 154 -8.48 -8.36 32.63
C VAL A 154 -9.87 -7.71 32.63
N ASP A 155 -10.01 -6.59 33.35
CA ASP A 155 -11.19 -5.75 33.20
C ASP A 155 -11.18 -5.07 31.82
N ILE A 156 -12.14 -5.47 30.98
CA ILE A 156 -12.30 -4.97 29.61
C ILE A 156 -13.42 -3.93 29.60
N PRO A 157 -13.10 -2.63 29.47
CA PRO A 157 -14.09 -1.56 29.48
C PRO A 157 -14.78 -1.44 28.11
N LEU A 158 -15.61 -2.43 27.75
CA LEU A 158 -16.26 -2.56 26.45
C LEU A 158 -16.90 -1.25 25.96
N GLY A 159 -17.68 -0.57 26.81
CA GLY A 159 -18.33 0.69 26.45
C GLY A 159 -17.33 1.77 26.02
N LYS A 160 -16.22 1.92 26.76
CA LYS A 160 -15.15 2.85 26.38
C LYS A 160 -14.47 2.42 25.08
N ILE A 161 -14.21 1.13 24.90
CA ILE A 161 -13.57 0.62 23.68
C ILE A 161 -14.45 0.90 22.46
N PHE A 162 -15.76 0.63 22.52
CA PHE A 162 -16.69 0.96 21.44
C PHE A 162 -16.72 2.47 21.15
N GLN A 163 -16.79 3.30 22.20
CA GLN A 163 -16.72 4.75 22.05
C GLN A 163 -15.41 5.19 21.36
N GLN A 164 -14.28 4.61 21.75
CA GLN A 164 -12.98 4.92 21.15
C GLN A 164 -12.89 4.45 19.70
N ILE A 165 -13.45 3.30 19.35
CA ILE A 165 -13.51 2.85 17.95
C ILE A 165 -14.37 3.80 17.11
N LEU A 166 -15.51 4.26 17.62
CA LEU A 166 -16.34 5.25 16.94
C LEU A 166 -15.57 6.56 16.68
N VAL A 167 -14.89 7.08 17.70
CA VAL A 167 -14.21 8.40 17.64
C VAL A 167 -12.88 8.34 16.90
N VAL A 168 -12.10 7.27 17.08
CA VAL A 168 -10.71 7.19 16.62
C VAL A 168 -10.58 6.41 15.32
N VAL A 169 -11.54 5.56 14.98
CA VAL A 169 -11.50 4.76 13.74
C VAL A 169 -12.60 5.20 12.79
N LEU A 170 -13.87 5.08 13.19
CA LEU A 170 -14.99 5.28 12.27
C LEU A 170 -15.17 6.75 11.88
N LEU A 171 -15.03 7.69 12.82
CA LEU A 171 -15.10 9.11 12.52
C LEU A 171 -13.97 9.54 11.55
N PRO A 172 -12.67 9.24 11.80
CA PRO A 172 -11.61 9.49 10.83
C PRO A 172 -11.80 8.78 9.49
N LEU A 173 -12.41 7.59 9.47
CA LEU A 173 -12.72 6.87 8.24
C LEU A 173 -13.74 7.65 7.38
N VAL A 174 -14.83 8.10 8.00
CA VAL A 174 -15.87 8.89 7.31
C VAL A 174 -15.30 10.22 6.83
N LEU A 175 -14.63 10.97 7.72
CA LEU A 175 -14.03 12.26 7.38
C LEU A 175 -12.95 12.09 6.31
N GLY A 176 -12.08 11.10 6.45
CA GLY A 176 -11.01 10.82 5.50
C GLY A 176 -11.55 10.47 4.11
N ASN A 177 -12.62 9.69 4.03
CA ASN A 177 -13.29 9.40 2.76
C ASN A 177 -13.93 10.65 2.13
N ILE A 178 -14.55 11.52 2.93
CA ILE A 178 -15.07 12.80 2.43
C ILE A 178 -13.94 13.67 1.90
N THR A 179 -12.85 13.82 2.66
CA THR A 179 -11.67 14.58 2.26
C THR A 179 -11.04 14.04 0.98
N GLN A 180 -10.89 12.71 0.87
CA GLN A 180 -10.40 12.08 -0.36
C GLN A 180 -11.27 12.44 -1.56
N GLN A 181 -12.59 12.34 -1.43
CA GLN A 181 -13.52 12.66 -2.50
C GLN A 181 -13.49 14.13 -2.90
N LEU A 182 -13.37 15.05 -1.93
CA LEU A 182 -13.21 16.47 -2.21
C LEU A 182 -11.91 16.74 -2.96
N LEU A 183 -10.79 16.19 -2.51
CA LEU A 183 -9.48 16.36 -3.17
C LEU A 183 -9.50 15.79 -4.60
N LEU A 184 -10.12 14.64 -4.80
CA LEU A 184 -10.28 14.04 -6.13
C LEU A 184 -11.15 14.90 -7.06
N ARG A 185 -12.22 15.51 -6.54
CA ARG A 185 -13.08 16.42 -7.31
C ARG A 185 -12.39 17.74 -7.65
N THR A 186 -11.59 18.28 -6.74
CA THR A 186 -10.93 19.58 -6.92
C THR A 186 -9.70 19.49 -7.81
N TYR A 187 -8.89 18.43 -7.69
CA TYR A 187 -7.59 18.34 -8.35
C TYR A 187 -7.48 17.24 -9.41
N GLY A 188 -8.50 16.37 -9.54
CA GLY A 188 -8.47 15.23 -10.44
C GLY A 188 -7.59 14.07 -9.94
N GLN A 189 -7.75 12.91 -10.59
CA GLN A 189 -7.10 11.66 -10.18
C GLN A 189 -5.57 11.72 -10.31
N ALA A 190 -5.05 12.27 -11.41
CA ALA A 190 -3.62 12.27 -11.70
C ALA A 190 -2.83 13.10 -10.68
N HIS A 191 -3.26 14.34 -10.42
CA HIS A 191 -2.62 15.21 -9.43
C HIS A 191 -2.78 14.66 -8.00
N TYR A 192 -3.95 14.11 -7.68
CA TYR A 192 -4.15 13.47 -6.37
C TYR A 192 -3.13 12.35 -6.13
N GLN A 193 -2.94 11.44 -7.09
CA GLN A 193 -2.03 10.30 -6.92
C GLN A 193 -0.56 10.74 -6.85
N LYS A 194 -0.16 11.71 -7.69
CA LYS A 194 1.24 12.13 -7.83
C LYS A 194 1.70 13.05 -6.69
N ASP A 195 0.88 14.03 -6.33
CA ASP A 195 1.32 15.18 -5.53
C ASP A 195 0.66 15.23 -4.14
N ILE A 196 -0.62 14.87 -4.02
CA ILE A 196 -1.39 15.02 -2.77
C ILE A 196 -1.33 13.77 -1.88
N LYS A 197 -1.65 12.60 -2.45
CA LYS A 197 -1.70 11.32 -1.73
C LYS A 197 -0.37 10.99 -1.01
N PRO A 198 0.82 11.24 -1.57
CA PRO A 198 2.08 10.95 -0.89
C PRO A 198 2.36 11.78 0.38
N VAL A 199 1.59 12.84 0.64
CA VAL A 199 1.75 13.70 1.83
C VAL A 199 1.18 13.06 3.10
N PHE A 200 0.14 12.23 2.97
CA PHE A 200 -0.56 11.66 4.14
C PHE A 200 0.23 10.59 4.90
N PRO A 201 0.92 9.62 4.27
CA PRO A 201 1.66 8.59 5.02
C PRO A 201 2.78 9.15 5.93
N PRO A 202 3.57 10.15 5.51
CA PRO A 202 4.51 10.83 6.41
C PRO A 202 3.85 11.52 7.61
N LEU A 203 2.66 12.12 7.43
CA LEU A 203 1.91 12.74 8.53
C LEU A 203 1.42 11.69 9.55
N SER A 204 0.88 10.57 9.05
CA SER A 204 0.50 9.43 9.88
C SER A 204 1.69 8.92 10.70
N THR A 205 2.86 8.81 10.06
CA THR A 205 4.10 8.38 10.69
C THR A 205 4.51 9.30 11.85
N LEU A 206 4.34 10.61 11.72
CA LEU A 206 4.63 11.57 12.80
C LEU A 206 3.78 11.30 14.04
N GLY A 207 2.50 10.96 13.85
CA GLY A 207 1.62 10.55 14.94
C GLY A 207 2.10 9.25 15.61
N VAL A 208 2.46 8.22 14.82
CA VAL A 208 2.98 6.94 15.35
C VAL A 208 4.19 7.18 16.24
N VAL A 209 5.22 7.86 15.72
CA VAL A 209 6.48 8.05 16.45
C VAL A 209 6.29 8.90 17.70
N GLY A 210 5.35 9.86 17.65
CA GLY A 210 4.95 10.64 18.82
C GLY A 210 4.29 9.79 19.91
N VAL A 211 3.33 8.92 19.56
CA VAL A 211 2.67 8.06 20.57
C VAL A 211 3.68 7.05 21.15
N VAL A 212 4.57 6.50 20.32
CA VAL A 212 5.64 5.61 20.79
C VAL A 212 6.56 6.33 21.79
N PHE A 213 6.96 7.56 21.49
CA PHE A 213 7.73 8.40 22.40
C PHE A 213 7.01 8.58 23.74
N VAL A 214 5.72 8.96 23.72
CA VAL A 214 4.91 9.16 24.93
C VAL A 214 4.78 7.87 25.74
N ALA A 215 4.49 6.74 25.08
CA ALA A 215 4.36 5.45 25.75
C ALA A 215 5.66 5.05 26.46
N MET A 216 6.80 5.24 25.80
CA MET A 216 8.11 4.93 26.38
C MET A 216 8.47 5.89 27.52
N ALA A 217 8.21 7.18 27.39
CA ALA A 217 8.43 8.16 28.46
C ALA A 217 7.62 7.82 29.72
N LEU A 218 6.37 7.39 29.57
CA LEU A 218 5.51 6.98 30.70
C LEU A 218 5.99 5.71 31.40
N LYS A 219 6.74 4.84 30.71
CA LYS A 219 7.25 3.56 31.25
C LYS A 219 8.75 3.58 31.57
N ALA A 220 9.44 4.69 31.34
CA ALA A 220 10.90 4.79 31.45
C ALA A 220 11.44 4.32 32.82
N GLN A 221 10.89 4.82 33.92
CA GLN A 221 11.31 4.46 35.28
C GLN A 221 11.14 2.95 35.56
N SER A 222 10.00 2.38 35.13
CA SER A 222 9.73 0.96 35.28
C SER A 222 10.69 0.08 34.48
N ILE A 223 11.06 0.52 33.28
CA ILE A 223 11.99 -0.19 32.41
C ILE A 223 13.42 -0.08 32.94
N ALA A 224 13.83 1.08 33.46
CA ALA A 224 15.15 1.26 34.06
C ALA A 224 15.33 0.39 35.30
N ALA A 225 14.28 0.19 36.10
CA ALA A 225 14.29 -0.69 37.25
C ALA A 225 14.42 -2.18 36.86
N ASN A 226 13.92 -2.57 35.68
CA ASN A 226 14.05 -3.93 35.17
C ASN A 226 14.18 -3.98 33.63
N PRO A 227 15.40 -3.80 33.09
CA PRO A 227 15.63 -3.77 31.64
C PRO A 227 15.30 -5.08 30.93
N ALA A 228 15.38 -6.22 31.66
CA ALA A 228 15.08 -7.54 31.11
C ALA A 228 13.64 -7.67 30.61
N VAL A 229 12.72 -6.81 31.09
CA VAL A 229 11.33 -6.75 30.62
C VAL A 229 11.27 -6.58 29.10
N LEU A 230 12.11 -5.72 28.50
CA LEU A 230 12.07 -5.49 27.05
C LEU A 230 12.43 -6.75 26.24
N ALA A 231 13.44 -7.51 26.69
CA ALA A 231 13.79 -8.77 26.04
C ALA A 231 12.65 -9.79 26.15
N GLY A 232 11.99 -9.85 27.32
CA GLY A 232 10.81 -10.68 27.54
C GLY A 232 9.61 -10.33 26.65
N LEU A 233 9.48 -9.08 26.20
CA LEU A 233 8.43 -8.65 25.26
C LEU A 233 8.75 -8.97 23.80
N ILE A 234 10.03 -8.91 23.39
CA ILE A 234 10.44 -9.09 21.99
C ILE A 234 10.29 -10.55 21.53
N ILE A 235 10.72 -11.51 22.36
CA ILE A 235 10.69 -12.94 22.02
C ILE A 235 9.29 -13.43 21.59
N PRO A 236 8.21 -13.23 22.38
CA PRO A 236 6.87 -13.66 21.99
C PRO A 236 6.34 -12.95 20.75
N LEU A 237 6.73 -11.69 20.51
CA LEU A 237 6.38 -10.98 19.28
C LEU A 237 7.06 -11.62 18.06
N VAL A 238 8.37 -11.86 18.12
CA VAL A 238 9.10 -12.55 17.03
C VAL A 238 8.47 -13.90 16.74
N LEU A 239 8.13 -14.66 17.78
CA LEU A 239 7.46 -15.95 17.64
C LEU A 239 6.09 -15.83 16.97
N LEU A 240 5.27 -14.86 17.39
CA LEU A 240 3.94 -14.61 16.79
C LEU A 240 4.06 -14.26 15.30
N TYR A 241 4.97 -13.36 14.93
CA TYR A 241 5.18 -12.98 13.53
C TYR A 241 5.74 -14.15 12.71
N ALA A 242 6.68 -14.93 13.25
CA ALA A 242 7.21 -16.12 12.58
C ALA A 242 6.12 -17.16 12.30
N ILE A 243 5.29 -17.47 13.29
CA ILE A 243 4.14 -18.37 13.15
C ILE A 243 3.16 -17.84 12.09
N ASN A 244 2.84 -16.54 12.13
CA ASN A 244 1.94 -15.92 11.16
C ASN A 244 2.50 -16.02 9.73
N PHE A 245 3.78 -15.69 9.51
CA PHE A 245 4.43 -15.89 8.21
C PHE A 245 4.35 -17.34 7.76
N VAL A 246 4.72 -18.30 8.61
CA VAL A 246 4.72 -19.73 8.24
C VAL A 246 3.31 -20.20 7.87
N ILE A 247 2.31 -19.98 8.72
CA ILE A 247 0.93 -20.40 8.48
C ILE A 247 0.40 -19.77 7.18
N SER A 248 0.53 -18.45 7.05
CA SER A 248 0.01 -17.74 5.88
C SER A 248 0.73 -18.11 4.60
N THR A 249 2.03 -18.42 4.66
CA THR A 249 2.79 -18.93 3.51
C THR A 249 2.29 -20.30 3.08
N LEU A 250 2.12 -21.22 4.04
CA LEU A 250 1.64 -22.57 3.76
C LEU A 250 0.22 -22.52 3.17
N VAL A 251 -0.69 -21.78 3.79
CA VAL A 251 -2.06 -21.61 3.27
C VAL A 251 -2.05 -20.93 1.90
N GLY A 252 -1.25 -19.89 1.72
CA GLY A 252 -1.06 -19.21 0.44
C GLY A 252 -0.64 -20.17 -0.67
N ARG A 253 0.44 -20.95 -0.43
CA ARG A 253 0.98 -21.90 -1.41
C ARG A 253 0.03 -23.04 -1.75
N LEU A 254 -0.75 -23.52 -0.78
CA LEU A 254 -1.61 -24.68 -0.97
C LEU A 254 -2.93 -24.35 -1.68
N PHE A 255 -3.46 -23.12 -1.51
CA PHE A 255 -4.84 -22.82 -1.91
C PHE A 255 -5.00 -21.71 -2.95
N PHE A 256 -3.93 -20.97 -3.28
CA PHE A 256 -4.01 -19.73 -4.05
C PHE A 256 -2.91 -19.59 -5.11
N SER A 257 -3.19 -18.75 -6.12
CA SER A 257 -2.18 -18.29 -7.08
C SER A 257 -1.10 -17.48 -6.38
N ARG A 258 0.10 -17.35 -6.98
CA ARG A 258 1.19 -16.53 -6.41
C ARG A 258 0.72 -15.14 -6.00
N GLY A 259 -0.05 -14.46 -6.86
CA GLY A 259 -0.56 -13.12 -6.59
C GLY A 259 -1.43 -13.05 -5.34
N ASP A 260 -2.42 -13.93 -5.23
CA ASP A 260 -3.35 -13.99 -4.12
C ASP A 260 -2.69 -14.50 -2.83
N ALA A 261 -1.77 -15.46 -2.94
CA ALA A 261 -1.01 -15.98 -1.82
C ALA A 261 -0.17 -14.88 -1.15
N ILE A 262 0.48 -14.03 -1.96
CA ILE A 262 1.24 -12.87 -1.46
C ILE A 262 0.31 -11.85 -0.80
N ALA A 263 -0.86 -11.56 -1.41
CA ALA A 263 -1.85 -10.67 -0.83
C ALA A 263 -2.38 -11.19 0.52
N LEU A 264 -2.60 -12.50 0.65
CA LEU A 264 -2.97 -13.17 1.90
C LEU A 264 -1.86 -13.06 2.95
N VAL A 265 -0.60 -13.33 2.59
CA VAL A 265 0.52 -13.22 3.54
C VAL A 265 0.64 -11.80 4.09
N TYR A 266 0.71 -10.79 3.25
CA TYR A 266 0.79 -9.41 3.75
C TYR A 266 -0.52 -8.93 4.38
N GLY A 267 -1.66 -9.48 3.94
CA GLY A 267 -2.98 -9.26 4.53
C GLY A 267 -3.15 -9.81 5.93
N THR A 268 -2.35 -10.82 6.30
CA THR A 268 -2.34 -11.41 7.64
C THR A 268 -1.19 -10.91 8.50
N VAL A 269 -0.01 -10.71 7.92
CA VAL A 269 1.16 -10.35 8.71
C VAL A 269 1.19 -8.87 9.04
N MET A 270 0.81 -8.00 8.11
CA MET A 270 0.76 -6.57 8.41
C MET A 270 -0.47 -6.30 9.28
N ARG A 271 -0.26 -5.86 10.51
CA ARG A 271 -1.31 -5.49 11.46
C ARG A 271 -1.49 -3.98 11.52
N ASN A 272 -2.69 -3.53 11.88
CA ASN A 272 -2.99 -2.12 12.14
C ASN A 272 -2.54 -1.72 13.54
N LEU A 273 -1.23 -1.70 13.74
CA LEU A 273 -0.64 -1.37 15.03
C LEU A 273 -0.97 0.08 15.46
N SER A 274 -1.31 0.96 14.50
CA SER A 274 -1.74 2.34 14.79
C SER A 274 -3.06 2.33 15.56
N ILE A 275 -4.06 1.60 15.05
CA ILE A 275 -5.36 1.53 15.72
C ILE A 275 -5.25 0.74 17.03
N ALA A 276 -4.43 -0.32 17.08
CA ALA A 276 -4.18 -1.04 18.32
C ALA A 276 -3.60 -0.13 19.40
N LEU A 277 -2.59 0.67 19.04
CA LEU A 277 -1.93 1.63 19.92
C LEU A 277 -2.89 2.72 20.39
N ALA A 278 -3.74 3.19 19.49
CA ALA A 278 -4.79 4.15 19.80
C ALA A 278 -5.76 3.61 20.87
N ILE A 279 -6.35 2.42 20.64
CA ILE A 279 -7.27 1.79 21.59
C ILE A 279 -6.58 1.53 22.92
N ALA A 280 -5.34 1.02 22.90
CA ALA A 280 -4.55 0.79 24.11
C ALA A 280 -4.46 2.06 24.96
N MET A 281 -4.06 3.18 24.34
CA MET A 281 -3.78 4.42 25.05
C MET A 281 -5.03 5.19 25.47
N THR A 282 -6.16 5.05 24.76
CA THR A 282 -7.39 5.80 25.06
C THR A 282 -8.43 5.01 25.85
N ALA A 283 -8.44 3.67 25.79
CA ALA A 283 -9.45 2.85 26.46
C ALA A 283 -8.99 2.25 27.79
N PHE A 284 -7.69 1.97 27.96
CA PHE A 284 -7.16 1.20 29.11
C PHE A 284 -6.47 2.05 30.18
N GLY A 285 -6.64 3.37 30.17
CA GLY A 285 -6.18 4.26 31.25
C GLY A 285 -4.69 4.09 31.59
N LYS A 286 -4.36 3.80 32.85
CA LYS A 286 -2.97 3.67 33.32
C LYS A 286 -2.26 2.48 32.65
N GLN A 287 -2.97 1.37 32.46
CA GLN A 287 -2.47 0.14 31.87
C GLN A 287 -2.23 0.26 30.35
N GLY A 288 -2.85 1.25 29.70
CA GLY A 288 -2.69 1.51 28.28
C GLY A 288 -1.24 1.68 27.83
N SER A 289 -0.39 2.29 28.66
CA SER A 289 1.03 2.48 28.38
C SER A 289 1.84 1.17 28.29
N GLU A 290 1.43 0.13 29.01
CA GLU A 290 2.06 -1.19 28.97
C GLU A 290 1.68 -1.96 27.70
N ILE A 291 0.38 -1.97 27.40
CA ILE A 291 -0.17 -2.52 26.16
C ILE A 291 0.49 -1.83 24.95
N ALA A 292 0.61 -0.50 25.01
CA ALA A 292 1.21 0.34 23.98
C ALA A 292 2.69 0.03 23.74
N LEU A 293 3.46 -0.29 24.78
CA LEU A 293 4.88 -0.64 24.66
C LEU A 293 5.07 -1.89 23.80
N ILE A 294 4.24 -2.92 23.99
CA ILE A 294 4.29 -4.15 23.20
C ILE A 294 3.92 -3.87 21.74
N ILE A 295 2.88 -3.07 21.51
CA ILE A 295 2.46 -2.68 20.17
C ILE A 295 3.55 -1.85 19.46
N ALA A 296 4.25 -0.98 20.21
CA ALA A 296 5.39 -0.22 19.68
C ALA A 296 6.56 -1.13 19.27
N LEU A 297 6.89 -2.14 20.09
CA LEU A 297 7.90 -3.15 19.75
C LEU A 297 7.47 -3.97 18.52
N ALA A 298 6.17 -4.28 18.40
CA ALA A 298 5.63 -5.00 17.26
C ALA A 298 5.86 -4.26 15.93
N TYR A 299 5.89 -2.92 15.92
CA TYR A 299 6.20 -2.17 14.70
C TYR A 299 7.60 -2.47 14.15
N ILE A 300 8.59 -2.52 15.04
CA ILE A 300 9.99 -2.78 14.67
C ILE A 300 10.06 -4.16 14.00
N ILE A 301 9.47 -5.16 14.67
CA ILE A 301 9.48 -6.55 14.20
C ILE A 301 8.69 -6.68 12.90
N GLN A 302 7.50 -6.11 12.80
CA GLN A 302 6.63 -6.19 11.63
C GLN A 302 7.29 -5.60 10.38
N VAL A 303 7.81 -4.37 10.47
CA VAL A 303 8.38 -3.69 9.30
C VAL A 303 9.66 -4.39 8.83
N GLN A 304 10.51 -4.85 9.75
CA GLN A 304 11.73 -5.59 9.41
C GLN A 304 11.47 -6.95 8.81
N SER A 305 10.61 -7.74 9.46
CA SER A 305 10.26 -9.05 8.95
C SER A 305 9.57 -8.98 7.58
N ALA A 306 8.74 -7.96 7.32
CA ALA A 306 8.17 -7.71 6.00
C ALA A 306 9.24 -7.46 4.93
N ALA A 307 10.20 -6.58 5.22
CA ALA A 307 11.27 -6.21 4.31
C ALA A 307 12.18 -7.41 3.98
N TRP A 308 12.48 -8.25 4.97
CA TRP A 308 13.21 -9.49 4.74
C TRP A 308 12.38 -10.48 3.94
N TYR A 309 11.10 -10.65 4.28
CA TYR A 309 10.22 -11.60 3.60
C TYR A 309 10.05 -11.30 2.11
N VAL A 310 9.98 -10.02 1.70
CA VAL A 310 9.94 -9.64 0.27
C VAL A 310 11.06 -10.31 -0.51
N ARG A 311 12.28 -10.36 0.04
CA ARG A 311 13.46 -10.94 -0.61
C ARG A 311 13.37 -12.45 -0.79
N PHE A 312 12.53 -13.12 -0.01
CA PHE A 312 12.31 -14.57 -0.09
C PHE A 312 11.08 -14.94 -0.90
N THR A 313 10.22 -13.96 -1.27
CA THR A 313 8.96 -14.20 -1.98
C THR A 313 9.14 -15.08 -3.21
N ASP A 314 10.08 -14.77 -4.10
CA ASP A 314 10.26 -15.52 -5.34
C ASP A 314 10.76 -16.95 -5.10
N ARG A 315 11.52 -17.18 -4.01
CA ARG A 315 11.90 -18.55 -3.59
C ARG A 315 10.73 -19.33 -3.01
N LEU A 316 9.80 -18.65 -2.33
CA LEU A 316 8.68 -19.29 -1.65
C LEU A 316 7.50 -19.55 -2.60
N PHE A 317 7.24 -18.66 -3.54
CA PHE A 317 6.05 -18.72 -4.42
C PHE A 317 6.39 -18.86 -5.92
N GLY A 318 7.66 -18.95 -6.28
CA GLY A 318 8.12 -18.93 -7.66
C GLY A 318 8.32 -17.51 -8.19
N GLU A 319 9.00 -17.41 -9.34
CA GLU A 319 9.25 -16.13 -10.00
C GLU A 319 7.94 -15.42 -10.35
N ALA A 320 7.96 -14.09 -10.29
CA ALA A 320 6.82 -13.33 -10.76
C ALA A 320 6.62 -13.55 -12.27
N PRO A 321 5.37 -13.60 -12.75
CA PRO A 321 5.11 -13.64 -14.19
C PRO A 321 5.80 -12.47 -14.90
N GLU A 322 6.33 -12.71 -16.09
CA GLU A 322 6.84 -11.61 -16.92
C GLU A 322 5.66 -10.65 -17.24
N PRO A 323 5.84 -9.33 -17.05
CA PRO A 323 4.78 -8.37 -17.34
C PRO A 323 4.42 -8.42 -18.82
N LEU A 324 3.13 -8.34 -19.12
CA LEU A 324 2.63 -8.23 -20.49
C LEU A 324 2.66 -6.79 -20.95
N VAL A 325 2.67 -6.58 -22.27
CA VAL A 325 2.64 -5.24 -22.85
C VAL A 325 1.41 -4.46 -22.39
N GLN A 326 0.25 -5.12 -22.28
CA GLN A 326 -1.00 -4.52 -21.77
C GLN A 326 -0.92 -4.06 -20.31
N ASP A 327 -0.02 -4.62 -19.50
CA ASP A 327 0.08 -4.28 -18.08
C ASP A 327 0.75 -2.92 -17.87
N ILE A 328 1.43 -2.39 -18.89
CA ILE A 328 2.18 -1.13 -18.82
C ILE A 328 1.59 -0.01 -19.69
N MET A 329 0.54 -0.31 -20.46
CA MET A 329 -0.16 0.70 -21.26
C MET A 329 -0.88 1.69 -20.34
N LEU A 330 -0.68 2.98 -20.59
CA LEU A 330 -1.56 4.03 -20.09
C LEU A 330 -2.82 4.09 -20.98
N ALA A 331 -3.86 4.80 -20.57
CA ALA A 331 -5.08 4.87 -21.38
C ALA A 331 -4.94 5.88 -22.52
N GLY A 332 -5.27 5.48 -23.76
CA GLY A 332 -5.50 6.39 -24.89
C GLY A 332 -4.86 5.94 -26.21
N VAL A 333 -5.62 6.02 -27.31
CA VAL A 333 -5.07 5.94 -28.67
C VAL A 333 -5.12 7.32 -29.27
N PHE A 334 -3.95 7.84 -29.63
CA PHE A 334 -3.89 9.00 -30.50
C PHE A 334 -3.69 8.50 -31.93
N SER A 335 -4.73 8.65 -32.75
CA SER A 335 -4.74 8.22 -34.14
C SER A 335 -5.39 9.25 -35.05
N LEU A 336 -4.97 9.24 -36.31
CA LEU A 336 -5.55 9.99 -37.42
C LEU A 336 -5.95 9.02 -38.53
N HIS A 337 -6.87 9.42 -39.38
CA HIS A 337 -7.13 8.69 -40.62
C HIS A 337 -6.27 9.24 -41.76
N LEU A 338 -6.01 8.41 -42.76
CA LEU A 338 -5.22 8.78 -43.94
C LEU A 338 -5.77 10.02 -44.68
N GLY A 339 -7.06 10.31 -44.54
CA GLY A 339 -7.71 11.51 -45.11
C GLY A 339 -7.45 12.81 -44.33
N ASN A 340 -6.81 12.76 -43.16
CA ASN A 340 -6.42 13.95 -42.40
C ASN A 340 -5.25 14.69 -43.06
N THR A 341 -4.92 15.86 -42.53
CA THR A 341 -3.86 16.75 -43.04
C THR A 341 -2.65 16.84 -42.09
N LEU A 342 -1.55 17.45 -42.55
CA LEU A 342 -0.43 17.82 -41.69
C LEU A 342 -0.87 18.75 -40.54
N HIS A 343 -1.83 19.64 -40.78
CA HIS A 343 -2.39 20.52 -39.76
C HIS A 343 -3.07 19.74 -38.64
N ASP A 344 -3.88 18.73 -38.98
CA ASP A 344 -4.54 17.87 -38.00
C ASP A 344 -3.51 17.11 -37.14
N ALA A 345 -2.42 16.65 -37.78
CA ALA A 345 -1.32 15.99 -37.09
C ALA A 345 -0.57 16.94 -36.14
N LEU A 346 -0.22 18.14 -36.60
CA LEU A 346 0.40 19.19 -35.76
C LEU A 346 -0.45 19.50 -34.53
N ARG A 347 -1.76 19.69 -34.75
CA ARG A 347 -2.71 20.02 -33.70
C ARG A 347 -2.80 18.92 -32.65
N LEU A 348 -2.99 17.66 -33.08
CA LEU A 348 -3.09 16.52 -32.18
C LEU A 348 -1.81 16.34 -31.36
N LEU A 349 -0.63 16.42 -31.99
CA LEU A 349 0.65 16.27 -31.29
C LEU A 349 0.86 17.39 -30.25
N ALA A 350 0.47 18.62 -30.58
CA ALA A 350 0.61 19.77 -29.69
C ALA A 350 -0.38 19.76 -28.52
N GLU A 351 -1.67 19.51 -28.77
CA GLU A 351 -2.74 19.51 -27.76
C GLU A 351 -2.56 18.37 -26.75
N GLU A 352 -2.16 17.18 -27.23
CA GLU A 352 -2.02 15.99 -26.38
C GLU A 352 -0.60 15.80 -25.82
N HIS A 353 0.32 16.72 -26.13
CA HIS A 353 1.72 16.67 -25.70
C HIS A 353 2.43 15.35 -26.07
N ILE A 354 2.21 14.86 -27.30
CA ILE A 354 2.79 13.62 -27.82
C ILE A 354 3.70 13.89 -29.03
N HIS A 355 4.60 12.94 -29.30
CA HIS A 355 5.58 13.07 -30.40
C HIS A 355 5.26 12.23 -31.64
N ALA A 356 4.23 11.39 -31.55
CA ALA A 356 3.83 10.51 -32.63
C ALA A 356 2.38 10.05 -32.46
N CYS A 357 1.69 9.77 -33.57
CA CYS A 357 0.37 9.15 -33.57
C CYS A 357 0.24 8.12 -34.71
N ALA A 358 -0.67 7.16 -34.53
CA ALA A 358 -0.96 6.15 -35.55
C ALA A 358 -1.76 6.78 -36.71
N VAL A 359 -1.49 6.36 -37.95
CA VAL A 359 -2.32 6.70 -39.10
C VAL A 359 -3.06 5.46 -39.58
N LEU A 360 -4.38 5.56 -39.66
CA LEU A 360 -5.30 4.46 -39.94
C LEU A 360 -5.92 4.59 -41.34
N ASP A 361 -6.28 3.46 -41.93
CA ASP A 361 -7.12 3.43 -43.13
C ASP A 361 -8.60 3.67 -42.79
N SER A 362 -9.49 3.54 -43.78
CA SER A 362 -10.94 3.68 -43.60
C SER A 362 -11.59 2.49 -42.88
N GLN A 363 -10.82 1.45 -42.56
CA GLN A 363 -11.24 0.25 -41.83
C GLN A 363 -10.55 0.16 -40.45
N ASP A 364 -10.02 1.27 -39.94
CA ASP A 364 -9.28 1.38 -38.66
C ASP A 364 -8.01 0.52 -38.57
N ARG A 365 -7.44 0.12 -39.71
CA ARG A 365 -6.21 -0.66 -39.76
C ARG A 365 -4.99 0.27 -39.83
N PRO A 366 -3.89 -0.07 -39.14
CA PRO A 366 -2.67 0.73 -39.13
C PRO A 366 -1.98 0.74 -40.50
N LEU A 367 -1.71 1.94 -41.02
CA LEU A 367 -0.88 2.14 -42.21
C LEU A 367 0.57 2.50 -41.85
N GLY A 368 0.77 3.10 -40.68
CA GLY A 368 2.06 3.53 -40.17
C GLY A 368 1.89 4.58 -39.08
N MET A 369 2.95 5.33 -38.81
CA MET A 369 2.92 6.43 -37.85
C MET A 369 3.37 7.74 -38.49
N ILE A 370 2.77 8.83 -38.03
CA ILE A 370 3.27 10.17 -38.27
C ILE A 370 3.93 10.68 -37.00
N THR A 371 5.15 11.19 -37.12
CA THR A 371 5.96 11.66 -36.00
C THR A 371 6.26 13.14 -36.14
N ALA A 372 6.62 13.78 -35.02
CA ALA A 372 7.06 15.18 -35.02
C ALA A 372 8.21 15.41 -36.02
N ALA A 373 9.14 14.45 -36.15
CA ALA A 373 10.23 14.51 -37.12
C ALA A 373 9.71 14.57 -38.57
N VAL A 374 8.81 13.65 -38.96
CA VAL A 374 8.21 13.63 -40.30
C VAL A 374 7.46 14.93 -40.62
N ILE A 375 6.73 15.47 -39.64
CA ILE A 375 6.01 16.73 -39.81
C ILE A 375 6.99 17.89 -39.99
N LEU A 376 8.03 17.98 -39.17
CA LEU A 376 9.04 19.04 -39.26
C LEU A 376 9.80 18.97 -40.59
N ASP A 377 10.18 17.79 -41.04
CA ASP A 377 10.83 17.57 -42.34
C ASP A 377 9.90 18.00 -43.49
N ALA A 378 8.63 17.60 -43.45
CA ALA A 378 7.64 17.99 -44.45
C ALA A 378 7.44 19.52 -44.53
N LEU A 379 7.42 20.21 -43.38
CA LEU A 379 7.34 21.66 -43.34
C LEU A 379 8.64 22.33 -43.82
N ALA A 380 9.80 21.78 -43.47
CA ALA A 380 11.11 22.24 -43.93
C ALA A 380 11.26 22.11 -45.46
N ASP A 381 10.67 21.06 -46.04
CA ASP A 381 10.57 20.84 -47.49
C ASP A 381 9.55 21.76 -48.19
N GLY A 382 8.90 22.66 -47.45
CA GLY A 382 7.95 23.63 -47.99
C GLY A 382 6.56 23.07 -48.28
N ARG A 383 6.19 21.90 -47.71
CA ARG A 383 4.83 21.38 -47.87
C ARG A 383 3.83 22.22 -47.07
N PRO A 384 2.71 22.62 -47.66
CA PRO A 384 1.69 23.40 -46.94
C PRO A 384 0.96 22.55 -45.90
N GLN A 385 0.44 23.18 -44.84
CA GLN A 385 -0.16 22.47 -43.69
C GLN A 385 -1.43 21.69 -44.05
N ASP A 386 -2.12 22.06 -45.13
CA ASP A 386 -3.29 21.35 -45.66
C ASP A 386 -2.92 20.09 -46.46
N THR A 387 -1.62 19.78 -46.62
CA THR A 387 -1.16 18.57 -47.29
C THR A 387 -1.80 17.33 -46.66
N PRO A 388 -2.53 16.51 -47.44
CA PRO A 388 -3.13 15.28 -46.93
C PRO A 388 -2.07 14.25 -46.51
N LEU A 389 -2.38 13.47 -45.49
CA LEU A 389 -1.50 12.40 -45.00
C LEU A 389 -1.29 11.29 -46.04
N THR A 390 -2.19 11.14 -47.03
CA THR A 390 -1.97 10.27 -48.21
C THR A 390 -0.68 10.59 -48.95
N ASN A 391 -0.22 11.85 -48.90
CA ASN A 391 0.94 12.32 -49.63
C ASN A 391 2.20 12.36 -48.75
N ILE A 392 2.08 12.00 -47.47
CA ILE A 392 3.18 11.98 -46.50
C ILE A 392 3.69 10.56 -46.35
N ARG A 393 5.02 10.39 -46.38
CA ARG A 393 5.63 9.08 -46.14
C ARG A 393 5.56 8.77 -44.64
N LEU A 394 4.67 7.85 -44.29
CA LEU A 394 4.53 7.36 -42.91
C LEU A 394 5.75 6.51 -42.53
N GLU A 395 6.11 6.56 -41.25
CA GLU A 395 7.13 5.70 -40.70
C GLU A 395 6.54 4.32 -40.34
N PRO A 396 7.30 3.23 -40.51
CA PRO A 396 6.87 1.92 -40.07
C PRO A 396 6.75 1.88 -38.55
N ALA A 397 5.86 1.01 -38.06
CA ALA A 397 5.72 0.74 -36.64
C ALA A 397 5.67 -0.77 -36.40
N LEU A 398 6.21 -1.22 -35.27
CA LEU A 398 6.12 -2.60 -34.86
C LEU A 398 4.72 -2.90 -34.32
N LEU A 399 4.05 -3.91 -34.88
CA LEU A 399 2.82 -4.43 -34.33
C LEU A 399 3.14 -5.48 -33.27
N ILE A 400 2.73 -5.21 -32.04
CA ILE A 400 2.95 -6.11 -30.91
C ILE A 400 1.60 -6.39 -30.23
N PRO A 401 1.19 -7.67 -30.13
CA PRO A 401 -0.05 -8.00 -29.43
C PRO A 401 -0.03 -7.53 -27.97
N ALA A 402 -1.17 -7.07 -27.48
CA ALA A 402 -1.34 -6.64 -26.09
C ALA A 402 -0.91 -7.71 -25.06
N LYS A 403 -1.14 -8.98 -25.41
CA LYS A 403 -0.81 -10.17 -24.60
C LYS A 403 0.65 -10.64 -24.74
N ALA A 404 1.49 -9.99 -25.55
CA ALA A 404 2.90 -10.34 -25.64
C ALA A 404 3.64 -9.97 -24.34
N SER A 405 4.72 -10.69 -24.01
CA SER A 405 5.56 -10.30 -22.86
C SER A 405 6.34 -9.03 -23.17
N LEU A 406 6.58 -8.20 -22.15
CA LEU A 406 7.38 -6.99 -22.29
C LEU A 406 8.81 -7.31 -22.75
N LYS A 407 9.37 -8.43 -22.30
CA LYS A 407 10.69 -8.90 -22.73
C LYS A 407 10.72 -9.26 -24.22
N GLU A 408 9.70 -9.95 -24.70
CA GLU A 408 9.56 -10.23 -26.13
C GLU A 408 9.42 -8.92 -26.93
N ALA A 409 8.62 -7.98 -26.44
CA ALA A 409 8.44 -6.68 -27.09
C ALA A 409 9.77 -5.93 -27.21
N LEU A 410 10.51 -5.82 -26.11
CA LEU A 410 11.85 -5.22 -26.07
C LEU A 410 12.84 -5.94 -27.00
N ALA A 411 12.80 -7.27 -27.06
CA ALA A 411 13.65 -8.05 -27.96
C ALA A 411 13.31 -7.82 -29.44
N ARG A 412 12.04 -7.60 -29.77
CA ARG A 412 11.61 -7.22 -31.13
C ARG A 412 12.07 -5.80 -31.46
N MET A 413 11.89 -4.83 -30.55
CA MET A 413 12.37 -3.45 -30.72
C MET A 413 13.87 -3.42 -31.01
N LYS A 414 14.66 -4.12 -30.17
CA LYS A 414 16.11 -4.20 -30.33
C LYS A 414 16.52 -4.80 -31.68
N ARG A 415 15.83 -5.85 -32.15
CA ARG A 415 16.15 -6.51 -33.43
C ARG A 415 15.78 -5.66 -34.63
N ALA A 416 14.65 -4.96 -34.58
CA ALA A 416 14.17 -4.14 -35.69
C ALA A 416 14.76 -2.73 -35.72
N HIS A 417 15.47 -2.31 -34.66
CA HIS A 417 15.88 -0.91 -34.44
C HIS A 417 14.70 0.07 -34.51
N GLU A 418 13.51 -0.39 -34.14
CA GLU A 418 12.27 0.39 -34.14
C GLU A 418 11.70 0.41 -32.73
N TYR A 419 11.38 1.60 -32.24
CA TYR A 419 10.88 1.82 -30.88
C TYR A 419 9.44 2.32 -30.85
N LYS A 420 8.85 2.49 -32.03
CA LYS A 420 7.45 2.86 -32.24
C LYS A 420 6.61 1.60 -32.30
N ILE A 421 5.75 1.39 -31.30
CA ILE A 421 4.93 0.19 -31.19
C ILE A 421 3.45 0.55 -31.27
N LEU A 422 2.75 -0.15 -32.15
CA LEU A 422 1.30 -0.14 -32.23
C LEU A 422 0.75 -1.45 -31.67
N ILE A 423 -0.31 -1.33 -30.89
CA ILE A 423 -0.96 -2.44 -30.22
C ILE A 423 -2.34 -2.65 -30.86
N PRO A 424 -2.50 -3.72 -31.66
CA PRO A 424 -3.80 -4.07 -32.21
C PRO A 424 -4.65 -4.91 -31.22
N ASP A 425 -5.97 -4.83 -31.36
CA ASP A 425 -6.91 -5.79 -30.79
C ASP A 425 -6.95 -7.11 -31.58
N GLU A 426 -7.81 -8.04 -31.15
CA GLU A 426 -7.99 -9.34 -31.81
C GLU A 426 -8.57 -9.22 -33.25
N LYS A 427 -9.13 -8.06 -33.61
CA LYS A 427 -9.66 -7.75 -34.95
C LYS A 427 -8.67 -6.96 -35.82
N GLY A 428 -7.52 -6.57 -35.28
CA GLY A 428 -6.48 -5.81 -35.98
C GLY A 428 -6.61 -4.29 -35.87
N ALA A 429 -7.60 -3.77 -35.15
CA ALA A 429 -7.76 -2.33 -34.92
C ALA A 429 -6.79 -1.84 -33.85
N ILE A 430 -6.20 -0.65 -34.02
CA ILE A 430 -5.23 -0.12 -33.04
C ILE A 430 -5.94 0.33 -31.78
N THR A 431 -5.55 -0.28 -30.65
CA THR A 431 -6.06 0.05 -29.31
C THR A 431 -5.06 0.76 -28.43
N HIS A 432 -3.78 0.83 -28.82
CA HIS A 432 -2.78 1.61 -28.07
C HIS A 432 -1.53 1.94 -28.91
N VAL A 433 -0.85 3.03 -28.56
CA VAL A 433 0.52 3.31 -29.01
C VAL A 433 1.43 3.17 -27.80
N LEU A 434 2.26 2.12 -27.76
CA LEU A 434 3.17 1.92 -26.63
C LEU A 434 4.40 2.82 -26.79
N THR A 435 4.54 3.76 -25.86
CA THR A 435 5.60 4.77 -25.86
C THR A 435 6.84 4.31 -25.08
N GLN A 436 7.99 4.89 -25.43
CA GLN A 436 9.22 4.68 -24.65
C GLN A 436 9.07 5.17 -23.20
N GLU A 437 8.32 6.25 -22.97
CA GLU A 437 8.06 6.76 -21.63
C GLU A 437 7.32 5.73 -20.77
N GLU A 438 6.29 5.06 -21.29
CA GLU A 438 5.58 3.98 -20.57
C GLU A 438 6.51 2.82 -20.19
N ILE A 439 7.37 2.39 -21.12
CA ILE A 439 8.35 1.34 -20.88
C ILE A 439 9.36 1.77 -19.82
N ILE A 440 9.95 2.96 -19.96
CA ILE A 440 10.94 3.49 -19.00
C ILE A 440 10.29 3.66 -17.62
N ARG A 441 9.06 4.19 -17.59
CA ARG A 441 8.28 4.40 -16.36
C ARG A 441 8.01 3.08 -15.63
N HIS A 442 7.74 2.00 -16.36
CA HIS A 442 7.61 0.67 -15.78
C HIS A 442 8.89 0.26 -15.04
N PHE A 443 10.06 0.45 -15.64
CA PHE A 443 11.35 0.10 -15.00
C PHE A 443 11.76 1.05 -13.87
N ILE A 444 11.23 2.26 -13.81
CA ILE A 444 11.47 3.20 -12.70
C ILE A 444 10.54 2.92 -11.50
N GLN A 445 9.33 2.42 -11.74
CA GLN A 445 8.33 2.17 -10.69
C GLN A 445 8.35 0.76 -10.09
N GLY A 446 9.05 -0.18 -10.75
CA GLY A 446 9.14 -1.59 -10.36
C GLY A 446 10.15 -1.94 -9.28
#